data_AF-A0A6B3HW62-F1
#
_entry.id   AF-A0A6B3HW62-F1
#
_cell.length_a   1.000
_cell.length_b   1.000
_cell.length_c   1.000
_cell.angle_alpha   90.00
_cell.angle_beta   90.00
_cell.angle_gamma   90.00
#
_symmetry.space_group_name_H-M   'P 1'
#
loop_
_entity.id
_entity.type
_entity.pdbx_description
1 polymer ?
#
loop_
_entity_poly.entity_id
_entity_poly.type
_entity_poly.pdbx_seq_one_letter_code
_entity_poly.pdbx_strand_id
1 'polypeptide(L)'
;GTSAEPWALDNERPAHRREVAAFHLDTSPVTCGAYQRFMADGGYTDPRWWAPEGWDMVREHGLTAPLFWHRDAGQWLRRRFGVTEPVPEDEPVLHVSWY
;
A
#
# COMPACT_ATOMS: atom_id res chain seq x y z
N GLY A 1 18.55 -0.70 13.81
CA GLY A 1 19.29 -1.96 13.64
C GLY A 1 19.74 -2.51 14.97
N THR A 2 20.33 -3.70 14.99
CA THR A 2 20.81 -4.41 16.19
C THR A 2 22.29 -4.78 16.06
N SER A 3 22.97 -5.03 17.18
CA SER A 3 24.31 -5.63 17.21
C SER A 3 24.38 -6.87 18.10
N ALA A 4 23.27 -7.22 18.76
CA ALA A 4 23.22 -8.29 19.76
C ALA A 4 22.40 -9.50 19.31
N GLU A 5 21.47 -9.32 18.35
CA GLU A 5 20.64 -10.44 17.86
C GLU A 5 21.46 -11.34 16.91
N PRO A 6 21.71 -12.62 17.26
CA PRO A 6 22.59 -13.50 16.49
C PRO A 6 22.05 -13.86 15.10
N TRP A 7 20.73 -13.78 14.93
CA TRP A 7 20.03 -14.17 13.70
C TRP A 7 19.57 -12.98 12.86
N ALA A 8 19.92 -11.75 13.25
CA ALA A 8 19.64 -10.59 12.41
C ALA A 8 20.37 -10.71 11.08
N LEU A 9 19.71 -10.34 9.98
CA LEU A 9 20.34 -10.28 8.67
C LEU A 9 21.47 -9.23 8.70
N ASP A 10 22.40 -9.32 7.73
CA ASP A 10 23.51 -8.35 7.63
C ASP A 10 23.02 -6.90 7.46
N ASN A 11 21.96 -6.68 6.67
CA ASN A 11 21.37 -5.36 6.42
C ASN A 11 20.64 -4.73 7.62
N GLU A 12 20.37 -5.49 8.68
CA GLU A 12 19.79 -5.00 9.94
C GLU A 12 20.86 -4.50 10.92
N ARG A 13 22.14 -4.65 10.56
CA ARG A 13 23.31 -4.42 11.42
C ARG A 13 24.27 -3.41 10.80
N PRO A 14 25.14 -2.76 11.60
CA PRO A 14 25.14 -2.73 13.06
C PRO A 14 24.12 -1.74 13.64
N ALA A 15 23.89 -1.82 14.95
CA ALA A 15 23.21 -0.76 15.69
C ALA A 15 24.00 0.56 15.59
N HIS A 16 23.30 1.67 15.37
CA HIS A 16 23.87 3.01 15.28
C HIS A 16 22.84 4.07 15.71
N ARG A 17 23.31 5.27 16.05
CA ARG A 17 22.45 6.37 16.50
C ARG A 17 21.96 7.22 15.33
N ARG A 18 20.73 7.72 15.43
CA ARG A 18 20.11 8.71 14.53
C ARG A 18 19.33 9.71 15.35
N GLU A 19 19.34 10.97 14.91
CA GLU A 19 18.45 12.00 15.41
C GLU A 19 17.15 11.94 14.62
N VAL A 20 16.02 11.97 15.33
CA VAL A 20 14.68 11.86 14.75
C VAL A 20 13.84 12.99 15.33
N ALA A 21 13.32 13.86 14.47
CA ALA A 21 12.42 14.93 14.87
C ALA A 21 11.07 14.36 15.33
N ALA A 22 10.26 15.16 16.04
CA ALA A 22 8.92 14.74 16.42
C ALA A 22 8.02 14.57 15.19
N PHE A 23 7.34 13.43 15.10
CA PHE A 23 6.34 13.14 14.08
C PHE A 23 5.25 12.23 14.66
N HIS A 24 4.12 12.11 13.96
CA HIS A 24 3.09 11.14 14.28
C HIS A 24 3.15 9.97 13.29
N LEU A 25 2.88 8.78 13.79
CA LEU A 25 2.68 7.58 12.99
C LEU A 25 1.34 7.00 13.40
N ASP A 26 0.50 6.67 12.43
CA ASP A 26 -0.78 6.03 12.71
C ASP A 26 -0.58 4.69 13.43
N THR A 27 -1.48 4.39 14.37
CA THR A 27 -1.43 3.15 15.16
C THR A 27 -1.90 1.92 14.36
N SER A 28 -2.48 2.13 13.18
CA SER A 28 -3.00 1.09 12.30
C SER A 28 -2.64 1.39 10.84
N PRO A 29 -2.43 0.35 10.01
CA PRO A 29 -2.27 0.52 8.57
C PRO A 29 -3.51 1.16 7.91
N VAL A 30 -3.33 1.72 6.72
CA VAL A 30 -4.43 2.17 5.85
C VAL A 30 -5.34 0.98 5.51
N THR A 31 -6.65 1.14 5.71
CA THR A 31 -7.63 0.09 5.44
C THR A 31 -8.08 0.05 3.99
N CYS A 32 -8.64 -1.08 3.55
CA CYS A 32 -9.25 -1.24 2.24
C CYS A 32 -10.36 -0.20 2.01
N GLY A 33 -11.19 0.08 3.02
CA GLY A 33 -12.26 1.09 2.92
C GLY A 33 -11.71 2.51 2.75
N ALA A 34 -10.63 2.86 3.44
CA ALA A 34 -9.93 4.12 3.21
C ALA A 34 -9.34 4.21 1.79
N TYR A 35 -8.74 3.12 1.31
CA TYR A 35 -8.19 3.06 -0.05
C TYR A 35 -9.29 3.12 -1.13
N GLN A 36 -10.45 2.51 -0.90
CA GLN A 36 -11.61 2.64 -1.81
C GLN A 36 -12.07 4.10 -1.95
N ARG A 37 -12.04 4.89 -0.86
CA ARG A 37 -12.34 6.33 -0.94
C ARG A 37 -11.29 7.09 -1.77
N PHE A 38 -10.01 6.78 -1.60
CA PHE A 38 -8.95 7.33 -2.45
C PHE A 38 -9.18 7.01 -3.93
N MET A 39 -9.48 5.76 -4.27
CA MET A 39 -9.77 5.37 -5.67
C MET A 39 -11.01 6.08 -6.22
N ALA A 40 -12.08 6.17 -5.41
CA ALA A 40 -13.33 6.82 -5.80
C ALA A 40 -13.17 8.34 -6.02
N ASP A 41 -12.25 9.00 -5.31
CA ASP A 41 -11.92 10.42 -5.45
C ASP A 41 -10.87 10.70 -6.55
N GLY A 42 -10.69 9.75 -7.48
CA GLY A 42 -9.79 9.91 -8.62
C GLY A 42 -8.33 9.59 -8.33
N GLY A 43 -8.06 8.80 -7.28
CA GLY A 43 -6.70 8.43 -6.87
C GLY A 43 -5.82 7.84 -7.98
N TYR A 44 -6.38 7.10 -8.93
CA TYR A 44 -5.66 6.57 -10.10
C TYR A 44 -5.86 7.39 -11.39
N THR A 45 -6.55 8.52 -11.34
CA THR A 45 -6.87 9.35 -12.52
C THR A 45 -6.32 10.77 -12.42
N ASP A 46 -5.83 11.19 -11.25
CA ASP A 46 -5.33 12.54 -11.00
C ASP A 46 -3.82 12.52 -10.69
N PRO A 47 -2.97 13.05 -11.58
CA PRO A 47 -1.51 13.02 -11.42
C PRO A 47 -1.01 13.81 -10.21
N ARG A 48 -1.80 14.72 -9.63
CA ARG A 48 -1.33 15.56 -8.50
C ARG A 48 -0.97 14.75 -7.25
N TRP A 49 -1.50 13.53 -7.14
CA TRP A 49 -1.25 12.63 -6.02
C TRP A 49 0.02 11.80 -6.17
N TRP A 50 0.66 11.83 -7.34
CA TRP A 50 1.73 10.91 -7.70
C TRP A 50 3.06 11.63 -7.89
N ALA A 51 4.14 10.95 -7.51
CA ALA A 51 5.44 11.27 -8.06
C ALA A 51 5.43 11.01 -9.59
N PRO A 52 6.22 11.75 -10.40
CA PRO A 52 6.22 11.59 -11.85
C PRO A 52 6.41 10.14 -12.32
N GLU A 53 7.36 9.42 -11.73
CA GLU A 53 7.67 8.02 -12.06
C GLU A 53 6.51 7.08 -11.69
N GLY A 54 5.83 7.36 -10.58
CA GLY A 54 4.65 6.61 -10.17
C GLY A 54 3.47 6.83 -11.11
N TRP A 55 3.28 8.08 -11.58
CA TRP A 55 2.23 8.40 -12.54
C TRP A 55 2.46 7.75 -13.90
N ASP A 56 3.70 7.73 -14.37
CA ASP A 56 4.07 7.04 -15.60
C ASP A 56 3.78 5.54 -15.47
N MET A 57 4.12 4.91 -14.34
CA MET A 57 3.78 3.51 -14.05
C MET A 57 2.27 3.25 -14.04
N VAL A 58 1.47 4.13 -13.41
CA VAL A 58 0.00 4.03 -13.41
C VAL A 58 -0.54 4.05 -14.83
N ARG A 59 -0.05 4.98 -15.67
CA ARG A 59 -0.49 5.12 -17.06
C ARG A 59 -0.04 3.98 -17.95
N GLU A 60 1.21 3.55 -17.83
CA GLU A 60 1.79 2.48 -18.64
C GLU A 60 1.07 1.14 -18.42
N HIS A 61 0.73 0.84 -17.17
CA HIS A 61 0.08 -0.43 -16.81
C HIS A 61 -1.44 -0.33 -16.65
N GLY A 62 -2.04 0.85 -16.85
CA GLY A 62 -3.48 1.06 -16.70
C GLY A 62 -3.98 0.71 -15.29
N LEU A 63 -3.20 1.06 -14.26
CA LEU A 63 -3.53 0.73 -12.87
C LEU A 63 -4.77 1.51 -12.42
N THR A 64 -5.72 0.81 -11.80
CA THR A 64 -6.98 1.39 -11.31
C THR A 64 -7.35 0.92 -9.90
N ALA A 65 -6.62 -0.06 -9.37
CA ALA A 65 -6.84 -0.65 -8.05
C ALA A 65 -5.59 -1.42 -7.59
N PRO A 66 -5.50 -1.80 -6.31
CA PRO A 66 -4.48 -2.74 -5.82
C PRO A 66 -4.52 -4.07 -6.58
N LEU A 67 -3.39 -4.79 -6.60
CA LEU A 67 -3.31 -6.07 -7.30
C LEU A 67 -4.36 -7.07 -6.76
N PHE A 68 -4.93 -7.86 -7.67
CA PHE A 68 -6.01 -8.84 -7.45
C PHE A 68 -7.41 -8.27 -7.17
N TRP A 69 -7.55 -6.95 -7.11
CA TRP A 69 -8.86 -6.32 -7.02
C TRP A 69 -9.49 -6.20 -8.40
N HIS A 70 -10.79 -6.40 -8.48
CA HIS A 70 -11.59 -6.10 -9.66
C HIS A 70 -12.98 -5.67 -9.22
N ARG A 71 -13.68 -4.99 -10.11
CA ARG A 71 -15.02 -4.46 -9.84
C ARG A 71 -16.05 -5.26 -10.64
N ASP A 72 -17.04 -5.81 -9.95
CA ASP A 72 -18.17 -6.51 -10.56
C ASP A 72 -19.48 -5.98 -9.97
N ALA A 73 -20.47 -5.71 -10.83
CA ALA A 73 -21.78 -5.14 -10.46
C ALA A 73 -21.72 -3.95 -9.48
N GLY A 74 -20.66 -3.13 -9.56
CA GLY A 74 -20.45 -1.96 -8.70
C GLY A 74 -19.71 -2.24 -7.37
N GLN A 75 -19.50 -3.51 -7.01
CA GLN A 75 -18.80 -3.97 -5.81
C GLN A 75 -17.33 -4.28 -6.11
N TRP A 76 -16.45 -3.93 -5.17
CA TRP A 76 -15.05 -4.37 -5.21
C TRP A 76 -14.91 -5.79 -4.66
N LEU A 77 -14.32 -6.65 -5.47
CA LEU A 77 -13.95 -8.02 -5.14
C LEU A 77 -12.43 -8.16 -5.17
N ARG A 78 -11.86 -9.06 -4.36
CA ARG A 78 -10.45 -9.44 -4.44
C ARG A 78 -10.30 -10.95 -4.56
N ARG A 79 -9.23 -11.38 -5.23
CA ARG A 79 -8.80 -12.78 -5.22
C ARG A 79 -7.68 -12.99 -4.21
N ARG A 80 -7.93 -13.79 -3.17
CA ARG A 80 -6.95 -14.13 -2.13
C ARG A 80 -6.77 -15.65 -2.07
N PHE A 81 -5.55 -16.11 -2.35
CA PHE A 81 -5.21 -17.55 -2.43
C PHE A 81 -6.19 -18.38 -3.27
N GLY A 82 -6.64 -17.82 -4.39
CA GLY A 82 -7.55 -18.51 -5.32
C GLY A 82 -9.04 -18.26 -5.06
N VAL A 83 -9.42 -17.76 -3.89
CA VAL A 83 -10.81 -17.46 -3.51
C VAL A 83 -11.16 -16.03 -3.86
N THR A 84 -12.29 -15.82 -4.54
CA THR A 84 -12.85 -14.48 -4.78
C THR A 84 -13.84 -14.13 -3.67
N GLU A 85 -13.63 -13.00 -3.03
CA GLU A 85 -14.46 -12.50 -1.92
C GLU A 85 -14.67 -10.98 -2.07
N PRO A 86 -15.76 -10.42 -1.50
CA PRO A 86 -15.88 -8.98 -1.32
C PRO A 86 -14.66 -8.42 -0.58
N VAL A 87 -14.22 -7.24 -0.98
CA VAL A 87 -13.16 -6.53 -0.26
C VAL A 87 -13.68 -6.10 1.11
N PRO A 88 -13.13 -6.61 2.22
CA PRO A 88 -13.54 -6.20 3.56
C PRO A 88 -12.96 -4.83 3.90
N GLU A 89 -13.79 -3.89 4.32
CA GLU A 89 -13.39 -2.49 4.49
C GLU A 89 -12.36 -2.25 5.61
N ASP A 90 -12.42 -3.03 6.69
CA ASP A 90 -11.60 -2.84 7.89
C ASP A 90 -10.24 -3.55 7.85
N GLU A 91 -9.98 -4.36 6.81
CA GLU A 91 -8.66 -4.98 6.65
C GLU A 91 -7.63 -4.01 6.06
N PRO A 92 -6.33 -4.14 6.39
CA PRO A 92 -5.27 -3.41 5.72
C PRO A 92 -5.30 -3.59 4.20
N VAL A 93 -5.06 -2.51 3.45
CA VAL A 93 -4.83 -2.63 2.01
C VAL A 93 -3.49 -3.36 1.77
N LEU A 94 -3.47 -4.27 0.81
CA LEU A 94 -2.31 -5.10 0.48
C LEU A 94 -2.07 -5.09 -1.04
N HIS A 95 -0.86 -5.50 -1.42
CA HIS A 95 -0.42 -5.61 -2.82
C HIS A 95 -0.54 -4.30 -3.60
N VAL A 96 -0.23 -3.19 -2.91
CA VAL A 96 0.02 -1.88 -3.52
C VAL A 96 1.52 -1.70 -3.74
N SER A 97 1.88 -0.85 -4.70
CA SER A 97 3.25 -0.42 -4.94
C SER A 97 3.71 0.59 -3.89
N TRP A 98 4.99 0.96 -3.96
CA TRP A 98 5.54 2.11 -3.22
C TRP A 98 4.92 3.44 -3.67
N TYR A 99 4.58 3.54 -4.96
CA TYR A 99 3.78 4.63 -5.53
C TYR A 99 2.31 4.36 -5.28
#